data_AF-A0A8X6MMD6-F1
#
_entry.id   AF-A0A8X6MMD6-F1
#
_cell.length_a   1.000
_cell.length_b   1.000
_cell.length_c   1.000
_cell.angle_alpha   90.00
_cell.angle_beta   90.00
_cell.angle_gamma   90.00
#
_symmetry.space_group_name_H-M   'P 1'
#
loop_
_entity.id
_entity.type
_entity.pdbx_description
1 polymer ?
#
loop_
_entity_poly.entity_id
_entity_poly.type
_entity_poly.pdbx_seq_one_letter_code
_entity_poly.pdbx_strand_id
1 'polypeptide(L)'
;MSDIADNSLDVVVSTYLHCSCDDSYAVLKEVQRVLKPGGKYVFLEHVCYPENEFGLSIQRLINPIWFLYFNGCTLDRDTGSKIKKSGFSEVICEKYQAPYWFLYLIRHQVVGVATK
;
A
#
# COMPACT_ATOMS: atom_id res chain seq x y z
N MET A 1 -13.85 -12.06 -0.23
CA MET A 1 -13.50 -12.60 1.11
C MET A 1 -14.78 -12.78 1.95
N SER A 2 -15.78 -13.51 1.45
CA SER A 2 -17.01 -13.79 2.21
C SER A 2 -16.79 -14.79 3.35
N ASP A 3 -15.69 -15.55 3.30
CA ASP A 3 -15.48 -16.71 4.16
C ASP A 3 -14.80 -16.35 5.49
N ILE A 4 -14.32 -15.10 5.63
CA ILE A 4 -13.72 -14.59 6.87
C ILE A 4 -14.74 -13.72 7.59
N ALA A 5 -15.07 -14.10 8.81
CA ALA A 5 -16.02 -13.38 9.65
C ALA A 5 -15.52 -11.97 10.03
N ASP A 6 -16.47 -11.06 10.23
CA ASP A 6 -16.21 -9.72 10.76
C ASP A 6 -15.56 -9.82 12.14
N ASN A 7 -14.64 -8.90 12.45
CA ASN A 7 -13.99 -8.81 13.76
C ASN A 7 -13.39 -10.14 14.26
N SER A 8 -12.81 -10.93 13.37
CA SER A 8 -12.29 -12.26 13.69
C SER A 8 -10.77 -12.32 13.78
N LEU A 9 -10.05 -11.39 13.15
CA LEU A 9 -8.60 -11.37 13.09
C LEU A 9 -7.99 -10.34 14.05
N ASP A 10 -6.93 -10.74 14.75
CA ASP A 10 -6.14 -9.82 15.57
C ASP A 10 -5.17 -8.99 14.72
N VAL A 11 -4.63 -9.59 13.65
CA VAL A 11 -3.65 -8.96 12.77
C VAL A 11 -3.92 -9.32 11.31
N VAL A 12 -3.78 -8.34 10.42
CA VAL A 12 -3.70 -8.53 8.97
C VAL A 12 -2.35 -8.02 8.50
N VAL A 13 -1.71 -8.76 7.60
CA VAL A 13 -0.40 -8.39 7.03
C VAL A 13 -0.53 -8.29 5.52
N SER A 14 0.05 -7.25 4.94
CA SER A 14 0.22 -7.11 3.49
C SER A 14 1.65 -6.71 3.13
N THR A 15 2.11 -7.22 1.99
CA THR A 15 3.39 -6.82 1.40
C THR A 15 3.19 -6.62 -0.10
N TYR A 16 3.42 -5.40 -0.57
CA TYR A 16 3.32 -5.01 -1.98
C TYR A 16 1.98 -5.39 -2.65
N LEU A 17 0.88 -5.26 -1.90
CA LEU A 17 -0.45 -5.62 -2.37
C LEU A 17 -1.12 -4.44 -3.09
N HIS A 18 -1.08 -3.26 -2.47
CA HIS A 18 -1.89 -2.12 -2.86
C HIS A 18 -1.52 -1.51 -4.20
N CYS A 19 -0.31 -1.75 -4.71
CA CYS A 19 0.10 -1.29 -6.03
C CYS A 19 -0.57 -2.06 -7.18
N SER A 20 -1.12 -3.26 -6.91
CA SER A 20 -1.67 -4.15 -7.94
C SER A 20 -3.19 -4.36 -7.82
N CYS A 21 -3.84 -3.87 -6.77
CA CYS A 21 -5.29 -3.97 -6.62
C CYS A 21 -6.03 -2.89 -7.42
N ASP A 22 -7.15 -3.20 -8.06
CA ASP A 22 -7.94 -2.17 -8.76
C ASP A 22 -8.46 -1.08 -7.82
N ASP A 23 -9.00 -1.49 -6.66
CA ASP A 23 -9.51 -0.58 -5.63
C ASP A 23 -8.82 -0.82 -4.28
N SER A 24 -7.81 0.01 -4.00
CA SER A 24 -7.11 0.01 -2.73
C SER A 24 -7.99 0.37 -1.54
N TYR A 25 -9.02 1.20 -1.70
CA TYR A 25 -9.90 1.58 -0.59
C TYR A 25 -10.85 0.44 -0.23
N ALA A 26 -11.37 -0.29 -1.23
CA ALA A 26 -12.14 -1.51 -0.99
C ALA A 26 -11.34 -2.54 -0.20
N VAL A 27 -10.06 -2.74 -0.54
CA VAL A 27 -9.15 -3.61 0.22
C VAL A 27 -9.00 -3.12 1.68
N LEU A 28 -8.71 -1.84 1.90
CA LEU A 28 -8.57 -1.29 3.27
C LEU A 28 -9.87 -1.38 4.08
N LYS A 29 -11.02 -1.31 3.42
CA LYS A 29 -12.33 -1.52 4.06
C LYS A 29 -12.50 -2.98 4.49
N GLU A 30 -12.12 -3.93 3.65
CA GLU A 30 -12.14 -5.35 4.02
C GLU A 30 -11.16 -5.69 5.13
N VAL A 31 -9.95 -5.12 5.11
CA VAL A 31 -8.97 -5.24 6.20
C VAL A 31 -9.59 -4.77 7.51
N GLN A 32 -10.24 -3.61 7.51
CA GLN A 32 -10.97 -3.14 8.69
C GLN A 32 -12.11 -4.08 9.06
N ARG A 33 -12.92 -4.55 8.11
CA ARG A 33 -14.05 -5.45 8.41
C ARG A 33 -13.60 -6.69 9.20
N VAL A 34 -12.54 -7.36 8.74
CA VAL A 34 -12.08 -8.62 9.34
C VAL A 34 -11.31 -8.42 10.65
N LEU A 35 -10.67 -7.26 10.84
CA LEU A 35 -9.95 -6.94 12.09
C LEU A 35 -10.91 -6.76 13.26
N LYS A 36 -10.56 -7.31 14.42
CA LYS A 36 -11.19 -6.99 15.71
C LYS A 36 -11.00 -5.50 16.05
N PRO A 37 -11.85 -4.90 16.90
CA PRO A 37 -11.54 -3.60 17.51
C PRO A 37 -10.18 -3.65 18.22
N GLY A 38 -9.29 -2.70 17.93
CA GLY A 38 -7.90 -2.70 18.41
C GLY A 38 -6.94 -3.59 17.63
N GLY A 39 -7.43 -4.36 16.65
CA GLY A 39 -6.64 -5.19 15.76
C GLY A 39 -5.71 -4.37 14.87
N LYS A 40 -4.64 -5.02 14.38
CA LYS A 40 -3.54 -4.34 13.70
C LYS A 40 -3.45 -4.71 12.24
N TYR A 41 -3.30 -3.72 11.38
CA TYR A 41 -2.90 -3.88 10.00
C TYR A 41 -1.42 -3.53 9.85
N VAL A 42 -0.58 -4.52 9.56
CA VAL A 42 0.86 -4.35 9.33
C VAL A 42 1.12 -4.36 7.83
N PHE A 43 1.81 -3.36 7.32
CA PHE A 43 2.00 -3.20 5.88
C PHE A 43 3.44 -2.85 5.52
N LEU A 44 3.87 -3.36 4.37
CA LEU A 44 5.05 -2.93 3.62
C LEU A 44 4.62 -2.70 2.18
N GLU A 45 4.58 -1.46 1.73
CA GLU A 45 4.00 -1.13 0.44
C GLU A 45 4.93 -0.26 -0.39
N HIS A 46 4.97 -0.54 -1.68
CA HIS A 46 5.55 0.37 -2.65
C HIS A 46 4.67 1.62 -2.77
N VAL A 47 5.31 2.79 -2.86
CA VAL A 47 4.64 4.08 -3.11
C VAL A 47 5.34 4.85 -4.20
N CYS A 48 4.58 5.74 -4.84
CA CYS A 48 5.13 6.66 -5.80
C CYS A 48 6.22 7.56 -5.19
N TYR A 49 7.04 8.11 -6.05
CA TYR A 49 7.94 9.20 -5.67
C TYR A 49 7.15 10.40 -5.14
N PRO A 50 7.75 11.22 -4.25
CA PRO A 50 7.18 12.50 -3.85
C PRO A 50 6.85 13.38 -5.06
N GLU A 51 5.77 14.18 -4.96
CA GLU A 51 5.27 14.99 -6.08
C GLU A 51 6.29 15.98 -6.66
N ASN A 52 7.26 16.40 -5.85
CA ASN A 52 8.32 17.32 -6.22
C ASN A 52 9.56 16.63 -6.81
N GLU A 53 9.60 15.30 -6.91
CA GLU A 53 10.73 14.56 -7.44
C GLU A 53 10.51 14.12 -8.90
N PHE A 54 11.55 14.27 -9.73
CA PHE A 54 11.51 13.87 -11.15
C PHE A 54 11.20 12.38 -11.35
N GLY A 55 11.52 11.53 -10.37
CA GLY A 55 11.22 10.11 -10.41
C GLY A 55 9.74 9.80 -10.59
N LEU A 56 8.82 10.65 -10.12
CA LEU A 56 7.39 10.46 -10.31
C LEU A 56 6.98 10.56 -11.79
N SER A 57 7.59 11.47 -12.53
CA SER A 57 7.36 11.62 -13.97
C SER A 57 7.84 10.38 -14.73
N ILE A 58 8.98 9.81 -14.33
CA ILE A 58 9.49 8.55 -14.89
C ILE A 58 8.54 7.39 -14.58
N GLN A 59 8.07 7.28 -13.32
CA GLN A 59 7.10 6.25 -12.93
C GLN A 59 5.83 6.33 -13.78
N ARG A 60 5.25 7.52 -13.95
CA ARG A 60 4.04 7.73 -14.78
C ARG A 60 4.26 7.36 -16.24
N LEU A 61 5.42 7.71 -16.81
CA LEU A 61 5.76 7.39 -18.19
C LEU A 61 5.88 5.88 -18.44
N ILE A 62 6.51 5.16 -17.50
CA ILE A 62 6.76 3.72 -17.62
C ILE A 62 5.52 2.89 -17.19
N ASN A 63 4.61 3.48 -16.41
CA ASN A 63 3.47 2.81 -15.79
C ASN A 63 2.66 1.90 -16.74
N PRO A 64 2.32 2.30 -17.99
CA PRO A 64 1.53 1.44 -18.87
C PRO A 64 2.25 0.14 -19.23
N ILE A 65 3.55 0.23 -19.49
CA ILE A 65 4.39 -0.95 -19.77
C ILE A 65 4.50 -1.79 -18.49
N TRP A 66 4.77 -1.14 -17.36
CA TRP A 66 4.86 -1.82 -16.07
C TRP A 66 3.58 -2.59 -15.72
N PHE A 67 2.43 -1.96 -15.87
CA PHE A 67 1.12 -2.57 -15.62
C PHE A 67 0.91 -3.86 -16.42
N LEU A 68 1.32 -3.88 -17.70
CA LEU A 68 1.20 -5.04 -18.57
C LEU A 68 2.13 -6.20 -18.16
N TYR A 69 3.36 -5.90 -17.73
CA TYR A 69 4.36 -6.93 -17.40
C TYR A 69 4.32 -7.38 -15.93
N PHE A 70 3.84 -6.55 -15.01
CA PHE A 70 3.85 -6.81 -13.57
C PHE A 70 2.45 -7.01 -12.99
N ASN A 71 1.62 -7.79 -13.70
CA ASN A 71 0.32 -8.27 -13.22
C ASN A 71 -0.60 -7.15 -12.68
N GLY A 72 -0.69 -6.03 -13.41
CA GLY A 72 -1.54 -4.90 -13.04
C GLY A 72 -0.95 -3.96 -11.98
N CYS A 73 0.31 -4.16 -11.58
CA CYS A 73 1.01 -3.25 -10.68
C CYS A 73 1.12 -1.85 -11.29
N THR A 74 0.95 -0.82 -10.48
CA THR A 74 1.09 0.59 -10.87
C THR A 74 2.12 1.29 -9.99
N LEU A 75 2.97 2.10 -10.63
CA LEU A 75 4.12 2.76 -10.02
C LEU A 75 3.79 4.09 -9.34
N ASP A 76 2.66 4.70 -9.69
CA ASP A 76 2.33 6.09 -9.34
C ASP A 76 1.28 6.22 -8.23
N ARG A 77 1.09 5.17 -7.42
CA ARG A 77 0.15 5.17 -6.30
C ARG A 77 0.77 5.71 -5.01
N ASP A 78 0.10 6.68 -4.41
CA ASP A 78 0.35 7.12 -3.02
C ASP A 78 -0.47 6.29 -2.02
N THR A 79 -0.07 5.02 -1.86
CA THR A 79 -0.74 4.09 -0.92
C THR A 79 -0.62 4.58 0.53
N GLY A 80 0.50 5.20 0.90
CA GLY A 80 0.71 5.72 2.27
C GLY A 80 -0.36 6.73 2.67
N SER A 81 -0.69 7.67 1.78
CA SER A 81 -1.79 8.61 2.03
C SER A 81 -3.16 7.94 2.05
N LYS A 82 -3.39 6.89 1.24
CA LYS A 82 -4.65 6.15 1.25
C LYS A 82 -4.88 5.45 2.58
N ILE A 83 -3.86 4.77 3.13
CA ILE A 83 -3.94 4.11 4.45
C ILE A 83 -4.23 5.12 5.56
N LYS A 84 -3.57 6.28 5.54
CA LYS A 84 -3.83 7.36 6.53
C LYS A 84 -5.27 7.88 6.48
N LYS A 85 -5.90 7.84 5.30
CA LYS A 85 -7.27 8.32 5.08
C LYS A 85 -8.33 7.23 5.16
N SER A 86 -7.98 5.98 5.45
CA SER A 86 -8.92 4.86 5.36
C SER A 86 -9.78 4.64 6.60
N GLY A 87 -9.66 5.45 7.65
CA GLY A 87 -10.53 5.41 8.83
C GLY A 87 -10.02 4.55 9.99
N PHE A 88 -8.76 4.12 9.94
CA PHE A 88 -8.07 3.54 11.12
C PHE A 88 -7.97 4.59 12.24
N SER A 89 -8.10 4.15 13.49
CA SER A 89 -8.02 5.02 14.67
C SER A 89 -6.62 5.57 14.90
N GLU A 90 -5.59 4.83 14.50
CA GLU A 90 -4.18 5.23 14.56
C GLU A 90 -3.43 4.67 13.36
N VAL A 91 -2.51 5.46 12.79
CA VAL A 91 -1.63 5.01 11.70
C VAL A 91 -0.20 5.48 11.94
N ILE A 92 0.68 4.55 12.28
CA ILE A 92 2.13 4.76 12.35
C ILE A 92 2.70 4.32 11.00
N CYS A 93 3.28 5.25 10.26
CA CYS A 93 3.74 5.02 8.90
C CYS A 93 5.07 5.72 8.67
N GLU A 94 6.10 4.93 8.41
CA GLU A 94 7.45 5.36 8.11
C GLU A 94 7.72 5.23 6.62
N LYS A 95 8.47 6.20 6.08
CA LYS A 95 8.96 6.11 4.71
C LYS A 95 10.27 5.34 4.72
N TYR A 96 10.38 4.36 3.84
CA TYR A 96 11.59 3.60 3.63
C TYR A 96 12.05 3.75 2.17
N GLN A 97 13.37 3.84 1.98
CA GLN A 97 13.96 3.88 0.66
C GLN A 97 14.91 2.69 0.51
N ALA A 98 14.58 1.78 -0.39
CA ALA A 98 15.43 0.63 -0.67
C ALA A 98 16.78 1.11 -1.22
N PRO A 99 17.93 0.67 -0.66
CA PRO A 99 19.25 1.20 -0.98
C PRO A 99 19.83 0.65 -2.29
N TYR A 100 19.03 0.01 -3.12
CA TYR A 100 19.47 -0.70 -4.31
C TYR A 100 19.17 0.11 -5.58
N TRP A 101 20.21 0.43 -6.33
CA TRP A 101 20.10 1.26 -7.54
C TRP A 101 19.19 0.64 -8.62
N PHE A 102 19.18 -0.69 -8.75
CA PHE A 102 18.34 -1.41 -9.72
C PHE A 102 16.85 -1.35 -9.37
N LEU A 103 16.50 -0.97 -8.13
CA LEU A 103 15.13 -0.75 -7.69
C LEU A 103 14.70 0.70 -7.87
N TYR A 104 15.40 1.54 -8.64
CA TYR A 104 15.14 2.98 -8.73
C TYR A 104 13.65 3.32 -8.91
N LEU A 105 12.92 2.60 -9.78
CA LEU A 105 11.49 2.86 -10.03
C LEU A 105 10.57 2.49 -8.86
N ILE A 106 10.99 1.60 -7.97
CA ILE A 106 10.18 1.06 -6.85
C ILE A 106 10.87 1.21 -5.49
N ARG A 107 11.88 2.08 -5.40
CA ARG A 107 12.69 2.23 -4.18
C ARG A 107 11.94 2.90 -3.04
N HIS A 108 10.94 3.73 -3.34
CA HIS A 108 10.13 4.39 -2.32
C HIS A 108 9.07 3.44 -1.81
N GLN A 109 9.07 3.27 -0.49
CA GLN A 109 8.20 2.34 0.21
C GLN A 109 7.67 3.00 1.47
N VAL A 110 6.60 2.46 1.99
CA VAL A 110 6.11 2.76 3.33
C VAL A 110 6.02 1.46 4.12
N VAL A 111 6.44 1.52 5.38
CA VAL A 111 6.29 0.44 6.35
C VAL A 111 5.55 1.00 7.55
N GLY A 112 4.64 0.20 8.12
CA GLY A 112 3.87 0.71 9.23
C GLY A 112 2.86 -0.24 9.80
N VAL A 113 2.15 0.30 10.79
CA VAL A 113 1.07 -0.37 11.51
C VAL A 113 -0.10 0.60 11.62
N ALA A 114 -1.30 0.14 11.25
CA ALA A 114 -2.55 0.84 11.47
C ALA A 114 -3.44 0.07 12.46
N THR A 115 -4.13 0.78 13.34
CA THR A 115 -5.03 0.21 14.36
C THR A 115 -6.47 0.42 13.94
N LYS A 116 -7.29 -0.64 13.96
CA LYS A 116 -8.75 -0.49 13.83
C LYS A 116 -9.32 0.12 15.11
#